data_AF-A0A832EKJ2-F1
#
_entry.id   AF-A0A832EKJ2-F1
#
_cell.length_a   1.000
_cell.length_b   1.000
_cell.length_c   1.000
_cell.angle_alpha   90.00
_cell.angle_beta   90.00
_cell.angle_gamma   90.00
#
_symmetry.space_group_name_H-M   'P 1'
#
loop_
_entity.id
_entity.type
_entity.pdbx_description
1 polymer ?
#
loop_
_entity_poly.entity_id
_entity_poly.type
_entity_poly.pdbx_seq_one_letter_code
_entity_poly.pdbx_strand_id
1 'polypeptide(L)'
;MESYAYELIKKEGYEEGVRSGIQQGMQQGTLEATREHILETLEARFMGVPKDIFDALRKIHDPDTLKFLFKKALRADSLDEFRKILTSFLD
;
A
#
# COMPACT_ATOMS: atom_id res chain seq x y z
N MET A 1 24.64 37.11 13.79
CA MET A 1 24.87 35.69 14.14
C MET A 1 23.56 35.19 14.68
N GLU A 2 22.98 34.16 14.06
CA GLU A 2 21.75 33.54 14.59
C GLU A 2 22.04 32.94 15.99
N SER A 3 21.03 32.87 16.85
CA SER A 3 21.25 32.36 18.21
C SER A 3 21.52 30.85 18.15
N TYR A 4 22.33 30.35 19.09
CA TYR A 4 22.59 28.91 19.21
C TYR A 4 21.30 28.08 19.32
N ALA A 5 20.29 28.63 20.01
CA ALA A 5 18.99 27.98 20.15
C ALA A 5 18.23 27.88 18.81
N TYR A 6 18.36 28.89 17.93
CA TYR A 6 17.72 28.85 16.61
C TYR A 6 18.27 27.73 15.74
N GLU A 7 19.60 27.60 15.68
CA GLU A 7 20.26 26.53 14.91
C GLU A 7 19.91 25.13 15.43
N LEU A 8 19.78 24.98 16.75
CA LEU A 8 19.37 23.72 17.37
C LEU A 8 17.96 23.30 16.93
N ILE A 9 16.98 24.22 17.05
CA ILE A 9 15.59 23.96 16.66
C ILE A 9 15.48 23.63 15.17
N LYS A 10 16.21 24.36 14.32
CA LYS A 10 16.22 24.13 12.87
C LYS A 10 16.77 22.75 12.53
N LYS A 11 17.85 22.34 13.19
CA LYS A 11 18.43 21.01 13.03
C LYS A 11 17.47 19.91 13.50
N GLU A 12 16.87 20.05 14.68
CA GLU A 12 15.91 19.08 15.21
C GLU A 12 14.69 18.92 14.29
N GLY A 13 14.12 20.04 13.83
CA GLY A 13 12.98 20.02 12.90
C GLY A 13 13.32 19.36 11.55
N TYR A 14 14.53 19.58 11.03
CA TYR A 14 14.99 18.87 9.83
C TYR A 14 15.14 17.37 10.07
N GLU A 15 15.76 16.97 11.18
CA GLU A 15 15.95 15.55 11.53
C GLU A 15 14.60 14.83 11.76
N GLU A 16 13.65 15.48 12.42
CA GLU A 16 12.29 14.95 12.63
C GLU A 16 11.54 14.85 11.30
N GLY A 17 11.62 15.87 10.44
CA GLY A 17 11.02 15.87 9.11
C GLY A 17 11.54 14.73 8.24
N VAL A 18 12.86 14.52 8.21
CA VAL A 18 13.49 13.40 7.49
C VAL A 18 13.02 12.05 8.05
N ARG A 19 12.99 11.89 9.37
CA ARG A 19 12.54 10.64 10.01
C ARG A 19 11.09 10.33 9.68
N SER A 20 10.21 11.32 9.81
CA SER A 20 8.79 11.18 9.48
C SER A 20 8.58 10.85 7.99
N GLY A 21 9.28 11.55 7.10
CA GLY A 21 9.23 11.32 5.65
C GLY A 21 9.67 9.91 5.26
N ILE A 22 10.77 9.41 5.84
CA ILE A 22 11.24 8.02 5.60
C ILE A 22 10.19 7.01 6.06
N GLN A 23 9.64 7.19 7.27
CA GLN A 23 8.63 6.27 7.81
C GLN A 23 7.37 6.25 6.94
N GLN A 24 6.87 7.41 6.52
CA GLN A 24 5.71 7.51 5.62
C GLN A 24 6.00 6.87 4.26
N GLY A 25 7.18 7.13 3.68
CA GLY A 25 7.60 6.54 2.41
C GLY A 25 7.69 5.02 2.47
N MET A 26 8.25 4.45 3.54
CA MET A 26 8.32 3.00 3.73
C MET A 26 6.93 2.36 3.85
N GLN A 27 6.01 3.01 4.58
CA GLN A 27 4.63 2.52 4.71
C GLN A 27 3.89 2.58 3.36
N GLN A 28 3.97 3.70 2.66
CA GLN A 28 3.34 3.86 1.34
C GLN A 28 3.91 2.86 0.32
N GLY A 29 5.23 2.72 0.25
CA GLY A 29 5.89 1.77 -0.65
C GLY A 29 5.49 0.32 -0.37
N THR A 30 5.33 -0.05 0.91
CA THR A 30 4.83 -1.40 1.27
C THR A 30 3.42 -1.64 0.77
N LEU A 31 2.52 -0.65 0.91
CA LEU A 31 1.15 -0.75 0.43
C LEU A 31 1.11 -0.84 -1.11
N GLU A 32 1.86 0.00 -1.81
CA GLU A 32 1.92 0.02 -3.27
C GLU A 32 2.50 -1.27 -3.85
N ALA A 33 3.64 -1.74 -3.33
CA ALA A 33 4.24 -3.00 -3.76
C ALA A 33 3.29 -4.20 -3.53
N THR A 34 2.57 -4.22 -2.41
CA THR A 34 1.62 -5.31 -2.15
C THR A 34 0.44 -5.28 -3.14
N ARG A 35 -0.07 -4.09 -3.51
CA ARG A 35 -1.11 -3.96 -4.54
C ARG A 35 -0.60 -4.41 -5.91
N GLU A 36 0.60 -4.00 -6.28
CA GLU A 36 1.25 -4.42 -7.53
C GLU A 36 1.38 -5.94 -7.61
N HIS A 37 1.90 -6.58 -6.57
CA HIS A 37 2.01 -8.04 -6.52
C HIS A 37 0.67 -8.77 -6.62
N ILE A 38 -0.41 -8.21 -6.03
CA ILE A 38 -1.76 -8.75 -6.21
C ILE A 38 -2.15 -8.69 -7.69
N LEU A 39 -1.98 -7.53 -8.32
CA LEU A 39 -2.36 -7.32 -9.73
C LEU A 39 -1.56 -8.21 -10.67
N GLU A 40 -0.24 -8.27 -10.53
CA GLU A 40 0.65 -9.14 -11.31
C GLU A 40 0.27 -10.62 -11.14
N THR A 41 -0.04 -11.04 -9.91
CA THR A 41 -0.49 -12.41 -9.64
C THR A 41 -1.79 -12.74 -10.36
N LEU A 42 -2.77 -11.83 -10.30
CA LEU A 42 -4.05 -12.04 -10.97
C LEU A 42 -3.90 -12.00 -12.49
N GLU A 43 -3.08 -11.09 -13.02
CA GLU A 43 -2.78 -10.99 -14.45
C GLU A 43 -2.10 -12.27 -14.97
N ALA A 44 -1.10 -12.78 -14.27
CA ALA A 44 -0.42 -14.02 -14.64
C ALA A 44 -1.34 -15.24 -14.63
N ARG A 45 -2.34 -15.29 -13.73
CA ARG A 45 -3.25 -16.43 -13.58
C ARG A 45 -4.46 -16.36 -14.51
N PHE A 46 -4.96 -15.16 -14.80
CA PHE A 46 -6.23 -14.96 -15.47
C PHE A 46 -6.12 -14.17 -16.78
N MET A 47 -4.90 -13.87 -17.23
CA MET A 47 -4.57 -13.16 -18.49
C MET A 47 -5.18 -11.76 -18.59
N GLY A 48 -5.42 -11.12 -17.44
CA GLY A 48 -5.90 -9.76 -17.34
C GLY A 48 -6.56 -9.46 -16.00
N VAL A 49 -6.58 -8.19 -15.62
CA VAL A 49 -7.23 -7.73 -14.39
C VAL A 49 -8.24 -6.64 -14.73
N PRO A 50 -9.54 -6.86 -14.42
CA PRO A 50 -10.56 -5.84 -14.56
C PRO A 50 -10.26 -4.56 -13.76
N LYS A 51 -10.52 -3.40 -14.37
CA LYS A 51 -10.24 -2.07 -13.79
C LYS A 51 -10.91 -1.85 -12.44
N ASP A 52 -12.08 -2.44 -12.20
CA ASP A 52 -12.78 -2.33 -10.93
C ASP A 52 -12.01 -2.96 -9.77
N ILE A 53 -11.28 -4.05 -10.00
CA ILE A 53 -10.41 -4.68 -9.00
C ILE A 53 -9.24 -3.75 -8.65
N PHE A 54 -8.64 -3.12 -9.65
CA PHE A 54 -7.59 -2.12 -9.47
C PHE A 54 -8.08 -0.94 -8.63
N ASP A 55 -9.22 -0.35 -9.01
CA ASP A 55 -9.81 0.80 -8.32
C ASP A 55 -10.21 0.45 -6.87
N ALA A 56 -10.69 -0.77 -6.63
CA ALA A 56 -11.02 -1.28 -5.31
C ALA A 56 -9.80 -1.45 -4.39
N LEU A 57 -8.70 -2.04 -4.88
CA LEU A 57 -7.46 -2.20 -4.10
C LEU A 57 -6.84 -0.88 -3.63
N ARG A 58 -6.99 0.19 -4.42
CA ARG A 58 -6.48 1.53 -4.05
C ARG A 58 -7.19 2.14 -2.84
N LYS A 59 -8.42 1.71 -2.53
CA LYS A 59 -9.19 2.17 -1.38
C LYS A 59 -8.79 1.49 -0.07
N ILE A 60 -8.00 0.41 -0.15
CA ILE A 60 -7.56 -0.35 1.02
C ILE A 60 -6.22 0.21 1.49
N HIS A 61 -6.17 0.73 2.71
CA HIS A 61 -4.97 1.33 3.31
C HIS A 61 -4.36 0.51 4.45
N ASP A 62 -5.00 -0.61 4.81
CA ASP A 62 -4.51 -1.50 5.85
C ASP A 62 -3.52 -2.54 5.27
N PRO A 63 -2.25 -2.56 5.69
CA PRO A 63 -1.24 -3.47 5.17
C PRO A 63 -1.59 -4.95 5.39
N ASP A 64 -2.25 -5.29 6.49
CA ASP A 64 -2.56 -6.69 6.80
C ASP A 64 -3.73 -7.22 5.95
N THR A 65 -4.71 -6.37 5.66
CA THR A 65 -5.75 -6.63 4.67
C THR A 65 -5.14 -6.87 3.28
N LEU A 66 -4.19 -6.02 2.83
CA LEU A 66 -3.51 -6.24 1.55
C LEU A 66 -2.70 -7.54 1.54
N LYS A 67 -1.97 -7.87 2.60
CA LYS A 67 -1.27 -9.17 2.71
C LYS A 67 -2.24 -10.35 2.67
N PHE A 68 -3.40 -10.24 3.30
CA PHE A 68 -4.44 -11.25 3.24
C PHE A 68 -4.96 -11.42 1.81
N LEU A 69 -5.28 -10.32 1.13
CA LEU A 69 -5.72 -10.32 -0.25
C LEU A 69 -4.66 -10.91 -1.18
N PHE A 70 -3.38 -10.61 -0.97
CA PHE A 70 -2.30 -11.25 -1.71
C PHE A 70 -2.29 -12.77 -1.58
N LYS A 71 -2.44 -13.28 -0.35
CA LYS A 71 -2.58 -14.73 -0.12
C LYS A 71 -3.83 -15.33 -0.80
N LYS A 72 -4.90 -14.55 -0.93
CA LYS A 72 -6.12 -14.96 -1.65
C LYS A 72 -5.94 -14.94 -3.17
N ALA A 73 -5.26 -13.93 -3.71
CA ALA A 73 -4.95 -13.82 -5.14
C ALA A 73 -4.15 -15.02 -5.66
N LEU A 74 -3.29 -15.61 -4.82
CA LEU A 74 -2.52 -16.82 -5.14
C LEU A 74 -3.38 -18.10 -5.23
N ARG A 75 -4.55 -18.13 -4.59
CA ARG A 75 -5.36 -19.35 -4.38
C ARG A 75 -6.74 -19.30 -5.02
N ALA A 76 -7.25 -18.12 -5.35
CA ALA A 76 -8.58 -17.95 -5.91
C ALA A 76 -8.75 -18.77 -7.20
N ASP A 77 -9.89 -19.43 -7.39
CA ASP A 77 -10.17 -20.20 -8.59
C ASP A 77 -10.60 -19.31 -9.76
N SER A 78 -11.00 -18.06 -9.48
CA SER A 78 -11.41 -17.08 -10.49
C SER A 78 -11.23 -15.63 -10.03
N LEU A 79 -11.25 -14.70 -10.99
CA LEU A 79 -11.33 -13.26 -10.71
C LEU A 79 -12.60 -12.88 -9.95
N ASP A 80 -13.73 -13.55 -10.22
CA ASP A 80 -15.01 -13.27 -9.55
C ASP A 80 -14.98 -13.67 -8.06
N GLU A 81 -14.34 -14.79 -7.74
CA GLU A 81 -14.13 -15.20 -6.35
C GLU A 81 -13.25 -14.17 -5.63
N PHE A 82 -12.12 -13.80 -6.23
CA PHE A 82 -11.24 -12.79 -5.66
C PHE A 82 -11.97 -11.46 -5.47
N ARG A 83 -12.73 -11.00 -6.48
CA ARG A 83 -13.51 -9.76 -6.44
C ARG A 83 -14.48 -9.76 -5.27
N LYS A 84 -15.23 -10.84 -5.05
CA LYS A 84 -16.17 -10.94 -3.91
C LYS A 84 -15.48 -10.77 -2.56
N ILE A 85 -14.30 -11.36 -2.40
CA ILE A 85 -13.50 -11.22 -1.17
C ILE A 85 -12.96 -9.79 -1.05
N LEU A 86 -12.51 -9.18 -2.14
CA LEU A 86 -12.02 -7.81 -2.14
C LEU A 86 -13.12 -6.82 -1.73
N THR A 87 -14.32 -6.97 -2.28
CA THR A 87 -15.44 -6.06 -2.00
C THR A 87 -15.94 -6.15 -0.56
N SER A 88 -15.78 -7.28 0.14
CA SER A 88 -16.18 -7.39 1.55
C SER A 88 -15.37 -6.52 2.51
N PHE A 89 -14.27 -5.91 2.04
CA PHE A 89 -13.47 -4.93 2.80
C PHE A 89 -13.84 -3.47 2.45
N LEU A 90 -14.81 -3.26 1.57
CA LEU A 90 -15.25 -1.95 1.08
C LEU A 90 -16.71 -1.64 1.43
N ASP A 91 -17.39 -2.57 2.10
CA ASP A 91 -18.75 -2.45 2.60
C ASP A 91 -18.83 -1.61 3.89
#